data_AF-A0A094ZP14-F1
#
_entry.id   AF-A0A094ZP14-F1
#
_cell.length_a   1.000
_cell.length_b   1.000
_cell.length_c   1.000
_cell.angle_alpha   90.00
_cell.angle_beta   90.00
_cell.angle_gamma   90.00
#
_symmetry.space_group_name_H-M   'P 1'
#
loop_
_entity.id
_entity.type
_entity.pdbx_description
1 polymer ?
#
loop_
_entity_poly.entity_id
_entity_poly.type
_entity_poly.pdbx_seq_one_letter_code
_entity_poly.pdbx_strand_id
1 'polypeptide(L)'
;MSTTMTVRSDDGLCELKISQPSGKSYASFGVSPAPEHGKAFLYSLDRDTHVTYTPTMGYAGTDTFTVILVPGQGEKRTRLTVTAQVDATGVVLPRPVVPAVTAPTETKKTTTTRRRVTARKK
;
A
#
# COMPACT_ATOMS: atom_id res chain seq x y z
N MET A 1 17.40 14.05 1.88
CA MET A 1 17.35 13.73 3.32
C MET A 1 16.84 12.31 3.44
N SER A 2 17.34 11.51 4.39
CA SER A 2 16.87 10.15 4.63
C SER A 2 16.58 9.95 6.11
N THR A 3 15.66 9.04 6.41
CA THR A 3 15.34 8.60 7.76
C THR A 3 15.03 7.12 7.75
N THR A 4 15.31 6.45 8.85
CA THR A 4 15.05 5.02 9.04
C THR A 4 14.07 4.84 10.19
N MET A 5 13.09 3.96 10.02
CA MET A 5 12.16 3.55 11.06
C MET A 5 12.15 2.03 11.18
N THR A 6 11.90 1.50 12.38
CA THR A 6 11.77 0.06 12.63
C THR A 6 10.34 -0.22 13.08
N VAL A 7 9.67 -1.17 12.42
CA VAL A 7 8.25 -1.45 12.62
C VAL A 7 8.04 -2.96 12.64
N ARG A 8 7.15 -3.48 13.49
CA ARG A 8 6.72 -4.89 13.37
C ARG A 8 5.50 -4.97 12.45
N SER A 9 5.40 -6.06 11.72
CA SER A 9 4.28 -6.25 10.78
C SER A 9 2.95 -6.60 11.45
N ASP A 10 2.91 -6.83 12.77
CA ASP A 10 1.71 -7.17 13.55
C ASP A 10 1.09 -5.98 14.32
N ASP A 11 1.90 -5.12 14.93
CA ASP A 11 1.46 -3.89 15.63
C ASP A 11 1.57 -2.62 14.78
N GLY A 12 2.35 -2.68 13.69
CA GLY A 12 1.99 -2.16 12.37
C GLY A 12 1.90 -0.65 12.17
N LEU A 13 2.27 0.17 13.16
CA LEU A 13 2.22 1.62 12.99
C LEU A 13 3.44 2.32 13.57
N CYS A 14 4.33 2.75 12.68
CA CYS A 14 5.31 3.79 12.99
C CYS A 14 4.79 5.14 12.50
N GLU A 15 4.79 6.11 13.40
CA GLU A 15 4.47 7.51 13.10
C GLU A 15 5.74 8.37 13.14
N LEU A 16 5.98 9.10 12.06
CA LEU A 16 7.01 10.13 11.98
C LEU A 16 6.35 11.51 11.95
N LYS A 17 6.67 12.34 12.94
CA LYS A 17 6.22 13.73 13.00
C LYS A 17 7.25 14.64 12.34
N ILE A 18 6.79 15.50 11.44
CA ILE A 18 7.63 16.42 10.69
C ILE A 18 7.03 17.83 10.79
N SER A 19 7.76 18.72 11.46
CA SER A 19 7.41 20.13 11.59
C SER A 19 8.27 20.98 10.66
N GLN A 20 7.71 22.08 10.16
CA GLN A 20 8.52 23.09 9.50
C GLN A 20 9.30 23.91 10.53
N PRO A 21 10.47 24.47 10.17
CA PRO A 21 11.16 25.46 11.02
C PRO A 21 10.29 26.67 11.40
N SER A 22 9.26 26.97 10.60
CA SER A 22 8.27 28.02 10.84
C SER A 22 7.27 27.70 11.97
N GLY A 23 7.25 26.46 12.47
CA GLY A 23 6.26 25.98 13.46
C GLY A 23 4.88 25.70 12.85
N LYS A 24 4.79 25.47 11.54
CA LYS A 24 3.57 25.11 10.80
C LYS A 24 3.71 23.75 10.14
N SER A 25 2.57 23.14 9.79
CA SER A 25 2.53 21.91 9.00
C SER A 25 2.82 22.24 7.54
N TYR A 26 3.22 21.22 6.76
CA TYR A 26 3.34 21.38 5.32
C TYR A 26 1.99 21.67 4.66
N ALA A 27 1.98 22.60 3.71
CA ALA A 27 0.78 23.02 2.99
C ALA A 27 0.21 21.89 2.11
N SER A 28 1.09 21.05 1.55
CA SER A 28 0.69 19.81 0.91
C SER A 28 1.83 18.79 0.96
N PHE A 29 1.47 17.53 0.72
CA PHE A 29 2.41 16.41 0.77
C PHE A 29 1.98 15.31 -0.18
N GLY A 30 2.92 14.41 -0.48
CA GLY A 30 2.67 13.23 -1.31
C GLY A 30 3.74 12.18 -1.13
N VAL A 31 3.51 11.01 -1.71
CA VAL A 31 4.45 9.88 -1.68
C VAL A 31 4.75 9.43 -3.10
N SER A 32 6.03 9.41 -3.47
CA SER A 32 6.48 8.95 -4.78
C SER A 32 7.99 8.67 -4.78
N PRO A 33 8.44 7.41 -5.00
CA PRO A 33 7.60 6.21 -5.17
C PRO A 33 6.87 5.83 -3.88
N ALA A 34 5.75 5.13 -4.04
CA ALA A 34 5.02 4.50 -2.94
C ALA A 34 5.80 3.29 -2.37
N PRO A 35 5.58 2.90 -1.11
CA PRO A 35 6.15 1.68 -0.55
C PRO A 35 5.68 0.44 -1.31
N GLU A 36 6.59 -0.53 -1.51
CA GLU A 36 6.29 -1.77 -2.23
C GLU A 36 5.68 -2.84 -1.31
N HIS A 37 6.04 -2.81 -0.03
CA HIS A 37 5.69 -3.82 0.96
C HIS A 37 4.83 -3.28 2.10
N GLY A 38 4.19 -2.13 1.89
CA GLY A 38 3.25 -1.55 2.85
C GLY A 38 2.41 -0.44 2.24
N LYS A 39 1.89 0.43 3.10
CA LYS A 39 1.16 1.64 2.75
C LYS A 39 1.65 2.78 3.62
N ALA A 40 1.83 3.95 3.02
CA ALA A 40 2.16 5.18 3.72
C ALA A 40 0.96 6.12 3.69
N PHE A 41 0.57 6.64 4.85
CA PHE A 41 -0.50 7.61 4.99
C PHE A 41 0.04 8.90 5.62
N LEU A 42 -0.33 10.02 5.04
CA LEU A 42 0.10 11.33 5.50
C LEU A 42 -1.10 12.17 5.86
N TYR A 43 -1.00 12.87 6.98
CA TYR A 43 -2.02 13.80 7.46
C TYR A 43 -1.38 14.94 8.23
N SER A 44 -2.15 16.01 8.42
CA SER A 44 -1.76 17.12 9.27
C SER A 44 -2.57 17.09 10.56
N LEU A 45 -1.87 17.23 11.69
CA LEU A 45 -2.46 17.27 13.02
C LEU A 45 -1.62 18.22 13.88
N ASP A 46 -2.26 19.06 14.70
CA ASP A 46 -1.59 19.94 15.68
C ASP A 46 -0.41 20.79 15.14
N ARG A 47 -0.50 21.23 13.87
CA ARG A 47 0.55 21.97 13.13
C ARG A 47 1.78 21.15 12.75
N ASP A 48 1.73 19.84 12.88
CA ASP A 48 2.72 18.91 12.36
C ASP A 48 2.18 18.17 11.14
N THR A 49 3.08 17.69 10.28
CA THR A 49 2.77 16.71 9.25
C THR A 49 3.21 15.35 9.75
N HIS A 50 2.25 14.44 9.85
CA HIS A 50 2.44 13.08 10.32
C HIS A 50 2.54 12.14 9.11
N VAL A 51 3.51 11.24 9.17
CA VAL A 51 3.70 10.17 8.21
C VAL A 51 3.56 8.86 8.96
N THR A 52 2.57 8.06 8.61
CA THR A 52 2.37 6.72 9.15
C THR A 52 2.68 5.68 8.09
N TYR A 53 3.32 4.60 8.51
CA TYR A 53 3.61 3.46 7.64
C TYR A 53 3.04 2.19 8.25
N THR A 54 2.27 1.46 7.45
CA THR A 54 1.69 0.16 7.79
C THR A 54 2.27 -0.89 6.85
N PRO A 55 3.13 -1.80 7.35
CA PRO A 55 3.65 -2.90 6.56
C PRO A 55 2.55 -3.87 6.13
N THR A 56 2.82 -4.63 5.08
CA THR A 56 2.04 -5.83 4.76
C THR A 56 2.22 -6.84 5.88
N MET A 57 1.12 -7.36 6.43
CA MET A 57 1.16 -8.32 7.52
C MET A 57 2.02 -9.54 7.16
N GLY A 58 2.97 -9.89 8.02
CA GLY A 58 3.91 -11.00 7.81
C GLY A 58 5.08 -10.70 6.88
N TYR A 59 5.20 -9.49 6.32
CA TYR A 59 6.41 -9.08 5.60
C TYR A 59 7.56 -8.84 6.59
N ALA A 60 8.75 -9.34 6.25
CA ALA A 60 10.00 -9.02 6.93
C ALA A 60 11.03 -8.58 5.90
N GLY A 61 11.71 -7.47 6.16
CA GLY A 61 12.67 -6.89 5.24
C GLY A 61 12.61 -5.37 5.20
N THR A 62 13.40 -4.78 4.30
CA THR A 62 13.44 -3.33 4.09
C THR A 62 12.36 -2.91 3.08
N ASP A 63 11.65 -1.83 3.36
CA ASP A 63 10.81 -1.12 2.39
C ASP A 63 11.27 0.34 2.28
N THR A 64 11.24 0.92 1.08
CA THR A 64 11.73 2.29 0.86
C THR A 64 10.76 3.09 0.02
N PHE A 65 10.38 4.26 0.53
CA PHE A 65 9.51 5.19 -0.16
C PHE A 65 10.01 6.63 0.00
N THR A 66 9.54 7.54 -0.83
CA THR A 66 9.92 8.96 -0.73
C THR A 66 8.72 9.84 -0.45
N VAL A 67 8.79 10.57 0.65
CA VAL A 67 7.85 11.60 1.04
C VAL A 67 8.27 12.92 0.42
N ILE A 68 7.33 13.58 -0.26
CA ILE A 68 7.47 14.90 -0.84
C ILE A 68 6.66 15.86 0.02
N LEU A 69 7.33 16.87 0.59
CA LEU A 69 6.73 17.86 1.48
C LEU A 69 6.80 19.24 0.82
N VAL A 70 5.68 19.94 0.77
CA VAL A 70 5.55 21.26 0.13
C VAL A 70 5.25 22.30 1.22
N PRO A 71 6.20 23.18 1.56
CA PRO A 71 6.00 24.09 2.69
C PRO A 71 4.90 25.13 2.46
N GLY A 72 4.86 25.68 1.24
CA GLY A 72 3.98 26.76 0.82
C GLY A 72 4.25 27.13 -0.64
N GLN A 73 3.44 28.03 -1.21
CA GLN A 73 3.70 28.52 -2.58
C GLN A 73 5.02 29.29 -2.64
N GLY A 74 5.83 29.01 -3.66
CA GLY A 74 7.14 29.64 -3.84
C GLY A 74 8.26 29.09 -2.95
N GLU A 75 7.94 28.26 -1.95
CA GLU A 75 8.93 27.63 -1.08
C GLU A 75 9.51 26.35 -1.69
N LYS A 76 10.77 26.07 -1.36
CA LYS A 76 11.48 24.89 -1.87
C LYS A 76 10.86 23.62 -1.28
N ARG A 77 10.49 22.69 -2.17
CA ARG A 77 10.00 21.37 -1.77
C ARG A 77 11.10 20.56 -1.09
N THR A 78 10.72 19.81 -0.06
CA THR A 78 11.61 18.89 0.65
C THR A 78 11.30 17.45 0.23
N ARG A 79 12.34 16.66 -0.04
CA ARG A 79 12.23 15.23 -0.30
C ARG A 79 12.90 14.45 0.82
N LEU A 80 12.12 13.60 1.46
CA LEU A 80 12.54 12.73 2.55
C LEU A 80 12.39 11.28 2.11
N THR A 81 13.51 10.58 1.96
CA THR A 81 13.50 9.13 1.74
C THR A 81 13.32 8.44 3.08
N VAL A 82 12.31 7.59 3.17
CA VAL A 82 12.00 6.81 4.36
C VAL A 82 12.35 5.36 4.07
N THR A 83 13.16 4.77 4.94
CA THR A 83 13.53 3.36 4.92
C THR A 83 12.89 2.68 6.13
N ALA A 84 11.90 1.82 5.90
CA ALA A 84 11.27 1.03 6.94
C ALA A 84 11.96 -0.34 7.05
N GLN A 85 12.46 -0.68 8.24
CA GLN A 85 12.96 -2.00 8.57
C GLN A 85 11.83 -2.77 9.25
N VAL A 86 11.27 -3.75 8.54
CA VAL A 86 10.10 -4.50 8.99
C VAL A 86 10.53 -5.84 9.58
N ASP A 87 10.07 -6.11 10.79
CA ASP A 87 10.19 -7.42 11.44
C ASP A 87 8.84 -8.16 11.42
N ALA A 88 8.87 -9.47 11.19
CA ALA A 88 7.71 -10.37 11.25
C ALA A 88 7.88 -11.47 12.32
N THR A 89 8.80 -11.31 13.25
CA THR A 89 9.07 -12.30 14.30
C THR A 89 7.82 -12.56 15.14
N GLY A 90 7.34 -13.81 15.09
CA GLY A 90 6.15 -14.25 15.82
C GLY A 90 4.83 -14.07 15.07
N VAL A 91 4.84 -13.55 13.83
CA VAL A 91 3.63 -13.38 13.04
C VAL A 91 3.20 -14.71 12.41
N VAL A 92 2.06 -15.24 12.85
CA VAL A 92 1.45 -16.45 12.30
C VAL A 92 0.36 -16.05 11.32
N LEU A 93 0.63 -16.18 10.02
CA LEU A 93 -0.40 -16.01 9.00
C LEU A 93 -1.29 -17.25 8.97
N PRO A 94 -2.63 -17.12 9.01
CA PRO A 94 -3.51 -18.25 8.76
C PRO A 94 -3.23 -18.77 7.35
N ARG A 95 -3.14 -20.10 7.19
CA ARG A 95 -3.00 -20.71 5.87
C ARG A 95 -4.21 -20.28 5.04
N PRO A 96 -4.02 -19.81 3.80
CA PRO A 96 -5.14 -19.62 2.89
C PRO A 96 -5.86 -20.97 2.79
N VAL A 97 -7.14 -21.01 3.16
CA VAL A 97 -7.99 -22.17 2.85
C VAL A 97 -8.17 -22.10 1.33
N VAL A 98 -7.28 -22.78 0.60
CA VAL A 98 -7.53 -23.06 -0.81
C VAL A 98 -8.82 -23.87 -0.81
N PRO A 99 -9.94 -23.39 -1.38
CA PRO A 99 -11.05 -24.29 -1.63
C PRO A 99 -10.45 -25.41 -2.48
N ALA A 100 -10.52 -26.65 -1.97
CA ALA A 100 -10.06 -27.81 -2.70
C ALA A 100 -10.64 -27.69 -4.11
N VAL A 101 -9.77 -27.67 -5.12
CA VAL A 101 -10.19 -27.77 -6.51
C VAL A 101 -10.91 -29.10 -6.59
N THR A 102 -12.25 -29.06 -6.55
CA THR A 102 -13.09 -30.20 -6.87
C THR A 102 -12.65 -30.62 -8.27
N ALA A 103 -12.05 -31.80 -8.37
CA ALA A 103 -11.63 -32.38 -9.64
C ALA A 103 -12.77 -32.23 -10.66
N PRO A 104 -12.52 -31.76 -11.89
CA PRO A 104 -13.56 -31.75 -12.89
C PRO A 104 -13.95 -33.20 -13.17
N THR A 105 -15.15 -33.59 -12.72
CA THR A 105 -15.82 -34.79 -13.16
C THR A 105 -15.94 -34.73 -14.68
N GLU A 106 -15.37 -35.73 -15.34
CA GLU A 106 -15.48 -35.97 -16.78
C GLU A 106 -16.95 -35.90 -17.21
N THR A 107 -17.32 -34.77 -17.82
CA THR A 107 -18.67 -34.58 -18.37
C THR A 107 -18.56 -34.48 -19.88
N LYS A 108 -18.78 -35.65 -20.49
CA LYS A 108 -19.21 -35.92 -21.87
C LYS A 108 -19.57 -34.65 -22.67
N LYS A 109 -18.71 -34.29 -23.62
CA LYS A 109 -18.91 -33.18 -24.57
C LYS A 109 -19.99 -33.57 -25.59
N THR A 110 -21.25 -33.27 -25.30
CA THR A 110 -22.33 -33.29 -26.31
C THR A 110 -22.27 -31.99 -27.10
N THR A 111 -21.95 -32.11 -28.39
CA THR A 111 -21.90 -31.06 -29.39
C THR A 111 -23.26 -30.37 -29.55
N THR A 112 -23.40 -29.13 -29.07
CA THR A 112 -24.58 -28.29 -29.35
C THR A 112 -24.27 -27.33 -30.49
N THR A 113 -24.69 -27.73 -31.69
CA THR A 113 -24.71 -26.96 -32.93
C THR A 113 -25.50 -25.66 -32.75
N ARG A 114 -24.87 -24.51 -32.98
CA ARG A 114 -25.50 -23.18 -32.96
C ARG A 114 -26.58 -23.08 -34.04
N ARG A 115 -27.85 -23.07 -33.63
CA ARG A 115 -29.00 -22.75 -34.50
C ARG A 115 -29.20 -21.24 -34.53
N ARG A 116 -28.75 -20.59 -35.62
CA ARG A 116 -29.04 -19.18 -35.92
C ARG A 116 -30.48 -19.11 -36.42
N VAL A 117 -31.36 -18.48 -35.64
CA VAL A 117 -32.73 -18.13 -36.07
C VAL A 117 -32.76 -16.63 -36.31
N THR A 118 -32.90 -16.21 -37.56
CA THR A 118 -33.40 -14.88 -37.92
C THR A 118 -34.55 -15.07 -38.89
N ALA A 119 -35.69 -14.50 -38.50
CA ALA A 119 -37.01 -14.65 -39.10
C ALA A 119 -37.18 -13.87 -40.42
N ARG A 120 -38.17 -14.32 -41.20
CA ARG A 120 -38.69 -13.81 -42.48
C ARG A 120 -39.29 -12.39 -42.40
N LYS A 121 -39.13 -11.61 -43.48
CA LYS A 121 -40.08 -10.70 -44.18
C LYS A 121 -39.27 -10.09 -45.36
N LYS A 122 -39.76 -9.93 -46.59
CA LYS A 122 -41.09 -9.79 -47.16
C LYS A 122 -41.03 -10.23 -48.63
#